data_AF-A0A2N3CR42-F1
#
_entry.id   AF-A0A2N3CR42-F1
#
_cell.length_a   1.000
_cell.length_b   1.000
_cell.length_c   1.000
_cell.angle_alpha   90.00
_cell.angle_beta   90.00
_cell.angle_gamma   90.00
#
_symmetry.space_group_name_H-M   'P 1'
#
loop_
_entity.id
_entity.type
_entity.pdbx_description
1 polymer ?
#
loop_
_entity_poly.entity_id
_entity_poly.type
_entity_poly.pdbx_seq_one_letter_code
_entity_poly.pdbx_strand_id
1 'polypeptide(L)'
;GAGEGKQIFLPAPGWRGSASPFHPQALPPELWQAQGNQGHLVVAGSFARRSQGTFDLIEVALMPVTGEWLPYESSDEQYLIAKAVAEKRRFVKGMRVNLDASAPIASLVLKDTGEDATAIHIHDGDTKASEPLEALLACEGVIHMVWKEGEPLPPRGSRRRTSDTPPERAAA
;
A
#
# COMPACT_ATOMS: atom_id res chain seq x y z
N GLY A 1 0.65 -9.26 37.79
CA GLY A 1 1.46 -9.03 36.59
C GLY A 1 1.04 -10.02 35.54
N ALA A 2 0.27 -9.55 34.56
CA ALA A 2 -0.04 -10.23 33.30
C ALA A 2 -0.68 -9.16 32.40
N GLY A 3 -0.03 -8.82 31.29
CA GLY A 3 -0.46 -7.75 30.39
C GLY A 3 -1.70 -8.18 29.59
N GLU A 4 -2.74 -7.36 29.66
CA GLU A 4 -4.02 -7.54 28.99
C GLU A 4 -3.89 -7.71 27.47
N GLY A 5 -4.37 -8.85 26.97
CA GLY A 5 -4.70 -9.01 25.56
C GLY A 5 -5.96 -8.21 25.24
N LYS A 6 -5.81 -7.09 24.51
CA LYS A 6 -6.94 -6.39 23.89
C LYS A 6 -7.26 -7.06 22.56
N GLN A 7 -7.98 -8.19 22.63
CA GLN A 7 -8.74 -8.68 21.48
C GLN A 7 -9.86 -7.67 21.18
N ILE A 8 -9.99 -7.24 19.93
CA ILE A 8 -11.18 -6.53 19.47
C ILE A 8 -12.30 -7.56 19.38
N PHE A 9 -12.93 -7.83 20.52
CA PHE A 9 -14.21 -8.53 20.60
C PHE A 9 -15.24 -7.46 20.96
N LEU A 10 -16.08 -7.08 20.00
CA LEU A 10 -17.26 -6.28 20.30
C LEU A 10 -18.51 -7.16 20.13
N PRO A 11 -18.97 -7.88 21.16
CA PRO A 11 -20.36 -8.24 21.27
C PRO A 11 -21.02 -7.23 22.20
N ALA A 12 -21.76 -6.27 21.64
CA ALA A 12 -22.88 -5.75 22.40
C ALA A 12 -23.99 -6.82 22.40
N PRO A 13 -24.82 -6.93 23.45
CA PRO A 13 -25.95 -7.87 23.47
C PRO A 13 -26.86 -7.65 22.25
N GLY A 14 -27.04 -8.68 21.41
CA GLY A 14 -27.86 -8.63 20.19
C GLY A 14 -27.09 -8.66 18.87
N TRP A 15 -25.75 -8.63 18.88
CA TRP A 15 -24.91 -8.78 17.68
C TRP A 15 -25.07 -10.16 17.02
N ARG A 16 -25.39 -10.19 15.72
CA ARG A 16 -25.25 -11.38 14.85
C ARG A 16 -24.54 -10.93 13.58
N GLY A 17 -23.29 -11.36 13.39
CA GLY A 17 -22.49 -10.98 12.24
C GLY A 17 -23.08 -11.54 10.94
N SER A 18 -23.18 -10.70 9.90
CA SER A 18 -23.31 -11.14 8.51
C SER A 18 -21.93 -11.18 7.87
N ALA A 19 -21.63 -12.27 7.16
CA ALA A 19 -20.43 -12.37 6.35
C ALA A 19 -20.54 -11.40 5.17
N SER A 20 -19.53 -10.54 5.00
CA SER A 20 -19.40 -9.65 3.83
C SER A 20 -18.43 -10.26 2.82
N PRO A 21 -18.70 -10.16 1.51
CA PRO A 21 -17.84 -10.63 0.42
C PRO A 21 -16.70 -9.65 0.05
N PHE A 22 -16.50 -8.56 0.80
CA PHE A 22 -15.25 -7.80 0.73
C PHE A 22 -14.14 -8.68 1.28
N HIS A 23 -13.48 -9.40 0.36
CA HIS A 23 -12.54 -10.47 0.63
C HIS A 23 -11.61 -10.12 1.81
N PRO A 24 -11.90 -10.63 3.01
CA PRO A 24 -10.96 -10.57 4.10
C PRO A 24 -10.04 -11.75 3.80
N GLN A 25 -8.93 -11.50 3.12
CA GLN A 25 -7.74 -12.07 3.71
C GLN A 25 -7.66 -11.36 5.06
N ALA A 26 -8.28 -11.99 6.07
CA ALA A 26 -8.17 -11.53 7.45
C ALA A 26 -6.70 -11.21 7.62
N LEU A 27 -6.38 -9.91 7.83
CA LEU A 27 -5.00 -9.45 7.91
C LEU A 27 -4.26 -10.49 8.72
N PRO A 28 -3.31 -11.23 8.11
CA PRO A 28 -2.75 -12.40 8.76
C PRO A 28 -2.32 -11.95 10.16
N PRO A 29 -2.56 -12.74 11.22
CA PRO A 29 -2.15 -12.35 12.56
C PRO A 29 -0.70 -11.88 12.60
N GLU A 30 0.15 -12.45 11.73
CA GLU A 30 1.53 -12.02 11.49
C GLU A 30 1.67 -10.55 11.13
N LEU A 31 0.79 -9.97 10.32
CA LEU A 31 0.87 -8.57 9.88
C LEU A 31 0.67 -7.59 11.05
N TRP A 32 -0.29 -7.89 11.92
CA TRP A 32 -0.52 -7.10 13.14
C TRP A 32 0.63 -7.23 14.14
N GLN A 33 1.17 -8.45 14.29
CA GLN A 33 2.28 -8.70 15.21
C GLN A 33 3.61 -8.12 14.70
N ALA A 34 3.82 -8.08 13.38
CA ALA A 34 5.00 -7.50 12.74
C ALA A 34 5.08 -5.98 12.90
N GLN A 35 3.94 -5.31 13.11
CA GLN A 35 3.85 -3.85 13.19
C GLN A 35 4.49 -3.25 14.46
N GLY A 36 4.67 -4.04 15.52
CA GLY A 36 5.05 -3.50 16.83
C GLY A 36 4.13 -2.35 17.26
N ASN A 37 4.67 -1.34 17.96
CA ASN A 37 3.91 -0.16 18.42
C ASN A 37 3.84 1.00 17.41
N GLN A 38 4.28 0.83 16.15
CA GLN A 38 4.57 1.97 15.24
C GLN A 38 3.64 2.13 14.04
N GLY A 39 2.56 1.35 13.94
CA GLY A 39 1.53 1.56 12.90
C GLY A 39 0.13 1.73 13.48
N HIS A 40 -0.83 1.97 12.59
CA HIS A 40 -2.25 2.13 12.92
C HIS A 40 -3.11 1.12 12.15
N LEU A 41 -4.39 1.04 12.51
CA LEU A 41 -5.39 0.25 11.81
C LEU A 41 -6.55 1.16 11.45
N VAL A 42 -6.87 1.23 10.16
CA VAL A 42 -8.07 1.91 9.67
C VAL A 42 -9.19 0.88 9.57
N VAL A 43 -10.35 1.22 10.14
CA VAL A 43 -11.58 0.44 10.02
C VAL A 43 -12.62 1.31 9.34
N ALA A 44 -13.18 0.83 8.24
CA ALA A 44 -14.30 1.45 7.55
C ALA A 44 -15.47 0.47 7.54
N GLY A 45 -16.70 0.94 7.73
CA GLY A 45 -17.84 0.04 7.70
C GLY A 45 -19.16 0.76 7.52
N SER A 46 -20.12 0.04 6.95
CA SER A 46 -21.48 0.51 6.73
C SER A 46 -22.41 -0.10 7.76
N PHE A 47 -23.23 0.72 8.42
CA PHE A 47 -24.23 0.26 9.38
C PHE A 47 -25.61 0.85 9.07
N ALA A 48 -26.66 0.08 9.36
CA ALA A 48 -28.04 0.50 9.20
C ALA A 48 -28.79 0.42 10.53
N ARG A 49 -29.62 1.42 10.80
CA ARG A 49 -30.49 1.44 11.98
C ARG A 49 -31.82 0.75 11.66
N ARG A 50 -32.20 -0.23 12.47
CA ARG A 50 -33.53 -0.86 12.40
C ARG A 50 -34.59 -0.01 13.10
N SER A 51 -35.85 -0.23 12.72
CA SER A 51 -37.02 0.41 13.34
C SER A 51 -37.15 0.13 14.85
N GLN A 52 -36.62 -1.01 15.33
CA GLN A 52 -36.58 -1.39 16.75
C GLN A 52 -35.44 -0.73 17.55
N GLY A 53 -34.68 0.19 16.95
CA GLY A 53 -33.61 0.92 17.62
C GLY A 53 -32.25 0.19 17.69
N THR A 54 -32.14 -1.01 17.12
CA THR A 54 -30.87 -1.75 16.95
C THR A 54 -30.13 -1.34 15.68
N PHE A 55 -28.85 -1.67 15.59
CA PHE A 55 -28.01 -1.40 14.41
C PHE A 55 -27.48 -2.71 13.83
N ASP A 56 -27.55 -2.83 12.51
CA ASP A 56 -26.90 -3.88 11.75
C ASP A 56 -25.60 -3.34 11.16
N LEU A 57 -24.52 -4.11 11.30
CA LEU A 57 -23.29 -3.89 10.56
C LEU A 57 -23.40 -4.66 9.24
N ILE A 58 -23.36 -3.94 8.12
CA ILE A 58 -23.55 -4.51 6.80
C ILE A 58 -22.19 -4.97 6.25
N GLU A 59 -21.20 -4.08 6.30
CA GLU A 59 -19.86 -4.32 5.76
C GLU A 59 -18.81 -3.68 6.67
N VAL A 60 -17.64 -4.33 6.77
CA VAL A 60 -16.45 -3.80 7.42
C VAL A 60 -15.24 -4.11 6.57
N ALA A 61 -14.40 -3.10 6.35
CA ALA A 61 -13.07 -3.21 5.79
C ALA A 61 -12.05 -2.82 6.87
N LEU A 62 -10.95 -3.56 6.94
CA LEU A 62 -9.81 -3.29 7.82
C LEU A 62 -8.56 -3.14 6.96
N MET A 63 -7.74 -2.15 7.28
CA MET A 63 -6.51 -1.87 6.53
C MET A 63 -5.41 -1.40 7.49
N PRO A 64 -4.27 -2.10 7.55
CA PRO A 64 -3.15 -1.67 8.36
C PRO A 64 -2.46 -0.52 7.65
N VAL A 65 -1.95 0.43 8.42
CA VAL A 65 -1.26 1.61 7.89
C VAL A 65 -0.01 1.89 8.70
N THR A 66 1.03 2.41 8.05
CA THR A 66 2.27 2.82 8.73
C THR A 66 2.03 4.02 9.66
N GLY A 67 3.04 4.42 10.44
CA GLY A 67 2.98 5.64 11.27
C GLY A 67 2.75 6.92 10.45
N GLU A 68 3.08 6.91 9.16
CA GLU A 68 2.83 7.96 8.18
C GLU A 68 1.45 7.84 7.50
N TRP A 69 0.57 6.97 7.99
CA TRP A 69 -0.77 6.70 7.45
C TRP A 69 -0.77 6.14 6.02
N LEU A 70 0.29 5.42 5.64
CA LEU A 70 0.36 4.75 4.35
C LEU A 70 -0.13 3.31 4.48
N PRO A 71 -1.15 2.89 3.70
CA PRO A 71 -1.65 1.52 3.74
C PRO A 71 -0.65 0.55 3.12
N TYR A 72 -0.68 -0.69 3.61
CA TYR A 72 0.17 -1.77 3.12
C TYR A 72 -0.55 -3.11 3.20
N GLU A 73 -0.15 -4.06 2.35
CA GLU A 73 -0.82 -5.35 2.17
C GLU A 73 0.07 -6.54 2.57
N SER A 74 1.37 -6.32 2.76
CA SER A 74 2.36 -7.33 3.15
C SER A 74 3.46 -6.73 4.04
N SER A 75 4.18 -7.59 4.78
CA SER A 75 5.35 -7.16 5.58
C SER A 75 6.47 -6.60 4.70
N ASP A 76 6.71 -7.20 3.53
CA ASP A 76 7.68 -6.68 2.56
C ASP A 76 7.31 -5.28 2.09
N GLU A 77 6.02 -5.02 1.88
CA GLU A 77 5.52 -3.71 1.49
C GLU A 77 5.66 -2.68 2.61
N GLN A 78 5.36 -3.09 3.85
CA GLN A 78 5.60 -2.27 5.03
C GLN A 78 7.08 -1.88 5.13
N TYR A 79 8.00 -2.84 4.94
CA TYR A 79 9.43 -2.59 4.96
C TYR A 79 9.84 -1.63 3.83
N LEU A 80 9.37 -1.87 2.60
CA LEU A 80 9.66 -1.04 1.45
C LEU A 80 9.22 0.42 1.68
N ILE A 81 8.02 0.63 2.22
CA ILE A 81 7.51 1.95 2.60
C ILE A 81 8.40 2.58 3.67
N ALA A 82 8.70 1.85 4.75
CA ALA A 82 9.53 2.36 5.84
C ALA A 82 10.91 2.79 5.34
N LYS A 83 11.52 2.02 4.42
CA LYS A 83 12.80 2.37 3.78
C LYS A 83 12.68 3.63 2.92
N ALA A 84 11.65 3.72 2.08
CA ALA A 84 11.44 4.89 1.22
C ALA A 84 11.16 6.17 2.03
N VAL A 85 10.43 6.07 3.15
CA VAL A 85 10.19 7.16 4.09
C VAL A 85 11.48 7.57 4.80
N ALA A 86 12.23 6.61 5.36
CA ALA A 86 13.48 6.87 6.07
C ALA A 86 14.52 7.54 5.16
N GLU A 87 14.62 7.08 3.91
CA GLU A 87 15.48 7.70 2.90
C GLU A 87 14.95 9.04 2.38
N LYS A 88 13.74 9.48 2.74
CA LYS A 88 13.06 10.69 2.21
C LYS A 88 12.95 10.67 0.69
N ARG A 89 12.50 9.54 0.14
CA ARG A 89 12.26 9.38 -1.30
C ARG A 89 11.00 10.14 -1.72
N ARG A 90 10.94 10.53 -2.99
CA ARG A 90 9.69 11.02 -3.59
C ARG A 90 9.00 9.85 -4.27
N PHE A 91 7.82 9.48 -3.81
CA PHE A 91 7.12 8.31 -4.36
C PHE A 91 5.60 8.48 -4.37
N VAL A 92 4.93 7.59 -5.09
CA VAL A 92 3.48 7.35 -5.03
C VAL A 92 3.25 5.91 -4.61
N LYS A 93 2.35 5.68 -3.65
CA LYS A 93 1.90 4.34 -3.25
C LYS A 93 0.84 3.85 -4.22
N GLY A 94 1.01 2.66 -4.78
CA GLY A 94 -0.05 1.99 -5.54
C GLY A 94 -1.15 1.49 -4.60
N MET A 95 -2.41 1.72 -4.95
CA MET A 95 -3.57 1.26 -4.18
C MET A 95 -4.43 0.32 -5.02
N ARG A 96 -4.78 -0.85 -4.49
CA ARG A 96 -5.74 -1.77 -5.12
C ARG A 96 -7.18 -1.32 -4.93
N VAL A 97 -7.54 -0.19 -5.55
CA VAL A 97 -8.93 0.28 -5.58
C VAL A 97 -9.67 -0.40 -6.72
N ASN A 98 -10.64 -1.26 -6.41
CA ASN A 98 -11.40 -2.08 -7.37
C ASN A 98 -10.52 -3.01 -8.24
N LEU A 99 -9.35 -3.39 -7.73
CA LEU A 99 -8.42 -4.27 -8.42
C LEU A 99 -8.48 -5.67 -7.80
N ASP A 100 -8.50 -6.71 -8.63
CA ASP A 100 -8.45 -8.08 -8.14
C ASP A 100 -7.14 -8.36 -7.38
N ALA A 101 -7.19 -9.26 -6.40
CA ALA A 101 -6.02 -9.59 -5.59
C ALA A 101 -4.84 -10.15 -6.40
N SER A 102 -5.13 -10.82 -7.53
CA SER A 102 -4.12 -11.38 -8.44
C SER A 102 -3.62 -10.39 -9.50
N ALA A 103 -4.26 -9.23 -9.64
CA ALA A 103 -3.84 -8.25 -10.62
C ALA A 103 -2.59 -7.49 -10.12
N PRO A 104 -1.57 -7.35 -11.00
CA PRO A 104 -0.32 -6.73 -10.62
C PRO A 104 -0.50 -5.22 -10.46
N ILE A 105 0.14 -4.68 -9.43
CA ILE A 105 0.25 -3.24 -9.19
C ILE A 105 1.61 -2.97 -8.55
N ALA A 106 2.24 -1.87 -8.96
CA ALA A 106 3.46 -1.42 -8.32
C ALA A 106 3.16 -1.03 -6.87
N SER A 107 3.87 -1.61 -5.91
CA SER A 107 3.78 -1.24 -4.51
C SER A 107 4.12 0.24 -4.33
N LEU A 108 5.22 0.70 -4.93
CA LEU A 108 5.63 2.11 -4.98
C LEU A 108 6.05 2.51 -6.38
N VAL A 109 5.86 3.79 -6.72
CA VAL A 109 6.47 4.41 -7.89
C VAL A 109 7.39 5.54 -7.41
N LEU A 110 8.69 5.34 -7.50
CA LEU A 110 9.70 6.35 -7.18
C LEU A 110 9.76 7.40 -8.29
N LYS A 111 9.75 8.67 -7.90
CA LYS A 111 9.74 9.84 -8.80
C LYS A 111 11.06 10.61 -8.77
N ASP A 112 12.08 10.08 -8.11
CA ASP A 112 13.38 10.70 -7.93
C ASP A 112 14.52 9.91 -8.58
N THR A 113 14.20 9.07 -9.56
CA THR A 113 15.10 8.11 -10.23
C THR A 113 15.69 8.60 -11.54
N GLY A 114 15.34 9.81 -12.00
CA GLY A 114 15.94 10.42 -13.20
C GLY A 114 14.88 10.99 -14.13
N GLU A 115 15.05 10.71 -15.43
CA GLU A 115 14.08 11.09 -16.46
C GLU A 115 12.79 10.26 -16.33
N ASP A 116 12.93 8.96 -16.05
CA ASP A 116 11.80 8.05 -15.84
C ASP A 116 11.56 7.73 -14.37
N ALA A 117 10.28 7.61 -14.02
CA ALA A 117 9.87 7.08 -12.72
C ALA A 117 10.17 5.57 -12.65
N THR A 118 10.44 5.06 -11.46
CA THR A 118 10.68 3.62 -11.24
C THR A 118 9.52 3.00 -10.46
N ALA A 119 8.76 2.13 -11.12
CA ALA A 119 7.72 1.30 -10.52
C ALA A 119 8.35 0.06 -9.87
N ILE A 120 8.20 -0.04 -8.55
CA ILE A 120 8.68 -1.14 -7.73
C ILE A 120 7.54 -2.13 -7.49
N HIS A 121 7.78 -3.38 -7.86
CA HIS A 121 6.88 -4.52 -7.64
C HIS A 121 7.50 -5.42 -6.58
N ILE A 122 6.69 -5.82 -5.61
CA ILE A 122 7.09 -6.83 -4.62
C ILE A 122 6.69 -8.17 -5.21
N HIS A 123 7.63 -9.09 -5.27
CA HIS A 123 7.42 -10.43 -5.79
C HIS A 123 8.10 -11.44 -4.89
N ASP A 124 7.33 -12.43 -4.46
CA ASP A 124 7.85 -13.52 -3.65
C ASP A 124 8.83 -14.35 -4.47
N GLY A 125 10.10 -14.33 -4.04
CA GLY A 125 11.27 -14.59 -4.86
C GLY A 125 11.39 -15.98 -5.47
N ASP A 126 10.58 -16.93 -5.01
CA ASP A 126 10.59 -18.33 -5.45
C ASP A 126 9.50 -18.67 -6.47
N THR A 127 8.55 -17.76 -6.70
CA THR A 127 7.48 -17.98 -7.69
C THR A 127 7.88 -17.39 -9.04
N LYS A 128 7.44 -17.96 -10.17
CA LYS A 128 7.57 -17.25 -11.45
C LYS A 128 6.64 -16.04 -11.46
N ALA A 129 7.08 -14.91 -12.01
CA ALA A 129 6.19 -13.78 -12.25
C ALA A 129 5.01 -14.24 -13.12
N SER A 130 3.82 -13.75 -12.79
CA SER A 130 2.60 -14.08 -13.51
C SER A 130 2.60 -13.42 -14.89
N GLU A 131 1.91 -14.00 -15.89
CA GLU A 131 1.81 -13.39 -17.22
C GLU A 131 1.32 -11.92 -17.19
N PRO A 132 0.34 -11.54 -16.33
CA PRO A 132 -0.03 -10.13 -16.19
C PRO A 132 1.10 -9.26 -15.64
N LEU A 133 1.89 -9.77 -14.70
CA LEU A 133 3.03 -9.02 -14.15
C LEU A 133 4.09 -8.84 -15.23
N GLU A 134 4.44 -9.88 -15.99
CA GLU A 134 5.37 -9.80 -17.12
C GLU A 134 4.91 -8.78 -18.17
N ALA A 135 3.63 -8.79 -18.53
CA ALA A 135 3.06 -7.79 -19.44
C ALA A 135 3.19 -6.35 -18.90
N LEU A 136 2.99 -6.17 -17.59
CA LEU A 136 3.16 -4.88 -16.93
C LEU A 136 4.63 -4.45 -16.88
N LEU A 137 5.56 -5.38 -16.60
CA LEU A 137 7.00 -5.12 -16.58
C LEU A 137 7.53 -4.70 -17.97
N ALA A 138 6.87 -5.12 -19.05
CA ALA A 138 7.23 -4.80 -20.42
C ALA A 138 6.71 -3.43 -20.92
N CYS A 139 5.94 -2.68 -20.11
CA CYS A 139 5.42 -1.37 -20.50
C CYS A 139 6.54 -0.32 -20.63
N GLU A 140 6.50 0.49 -21.70
CA GLU A 140 7.44 1.61 -21.91
C GLU A 140 7.01 2.89 -21.17
N GLY A 141 7.98 3.77 -20.90
CA GLY A 141 7.76 5.09 -20.26
C GLY A 141 7.80 5.08 -18.72
N VAL A 142 7.96 3.91 -18.10
CA VAL A 142 8.25 3.74 -16.68
C VAL A 142 9.28 2.62 -16.56
N ILE A 143 10.26 2.77 -15.67
CA ILE A 143 11.20 1.68 -15.37
C ILE A 143 10.52 0.73 -14.38
N HIS A 144 10.31 -0.52 -14.76
CA HIS A 144 9.74 -1.53 -13.86
C HIS A 144 10.86 -2.35 -13.19
N MET A 145 10.71 -2.60 -11.89
CA MET A 145 11.69 -3.36 -11.12
C MET A 145 11.02 -4.23 -10.08
N VAL A 146 11.49 -5.46 -9.93
CA VAL A 146 11.18 -6.33 -8.80
C VAL A 146 12.15 -6.03 -7.66
N TRP A 147 11.63 -5.93 -6.43
CA TRP A 147 12.43 -5.61 -5.25
C TRP A 147 12.15 -6.60 -4.11
N LYS A 148 13.19 -6.95 -3.34
CA LYS A 148 13.11 -7.83 -2.18
C LYS A 148 13.61 -7.16 -0.90
N GLU A 149 13.14 -7.64 0.26
CA GLU A 149 13.61 -7.15 1.55
C GLU A 149 15.15 -7.20 1.66
N GLY A 150 15.73 -6.11 2.16
CA GLY A 150 17.19 -5.94 2.28
C GLY A 150 17.86 -5.31 1.06
N GLU A 151 17.28 -5.39 -0.14
CA GLU A 151 17.88 -4.80 -1.34
C GLU A 151 17.86 -3.26 -1.28
N PRO A 152 18.91 -2.56 -1.77
CA PRO A 152 18.93 -1.10 -1.81
C PRO A 152 17.83 -0.58 -2.74
N LEU A 153 17.26 0.59 -2.40
CA LEU A 153 16.36 1.27 -3.33
C LEU A 153 17.13 1.74 -4.58
N PRO A 154 16.46 1.84 -5.74
CA PRO A 154 17.05 2.39 -6.95
C PRO A 154 17.75 3.73 -6.66
N PRO A 155 18.94 3.99 -7.24
CA PRO A 155 19.67 5.23 -6.97
C PRO A 155 18.84 6.45 -7.39
N ARG A 156 19.08 7.57 -6.73
CA ARG A 156 18.47 8.84 -7.12
C ARG A 156 19.08 9.30 -8.44
N GLY A 157 18.24 9.68 -9.39
CA GLY A 157 18.69 10.27 -10.64
C GLY A 157 19.22 11.68 -10.41
N SER A 158 20.24 12.06 -11.16
CA SER A 158 20.67 13.46 -11.20
C SER A 158 19.59 14.27 -11.92
N ARG A 159 18.93 15.18 -11.20
CA ARG A 159 17.96 16.08 -11.82
C ARG A 159 18.72 16.99 -12.80
N ARG A 160 18.54 16.81 -14.11
CA ARG A 160 18.96 17.83 -15.06
C ARG A 160 18.12 19.07 -14.79
N ARG A 161 18.73 20.10 -14.21
CA ARG A 161 18.09 21.41 -14.05
C ARG A 161 17.85 21.90 -15.47
N THR A 162 16.60 21.87 -15.94
CA THR A 162 16.24 22.54 -17.19
C THR A 162 16.63 24.00 -17.01
N SER A 163 17.69 24.43 -17.66
CA SER A 163 18.02 25.85 -17.75
C SER A 163 16.87 26.48 -18.50
N ASP A 164 16.08 27.26 -17.78
CA ASP A 164 15.03 28.11 -18.31
C ASP A 164 15.72 29.18 -19.15
N THR A 165 15.96 28.90 -20.43
CA THR A 165 16.42 29.90 -21.39
C THR A 165 15.19 30.72 -21.75
N PRO A 166 15.11 32.01 -21.37
CA PRO A 166 13.96 32.84 -21.73
C PRO A 166 13.88 32.92 -23.26
N PRO A 167 12.68 32.90 -23.86
CA PRO A 167 12.55 33.07 -25.30
C PRO A 167 13.17 34.43 -25.68
N GLU A 168 14.13 34.38 -26.60
CA GLU A 168 14.77 35.56 -27.18
C GLU A 168 13.67 36.42 -27.81
N ARG A 169 13.37 37.57 -27.19
CA ARG A 169 12.52 38.57 -27.82
C ARG A 169 13.25 39.05 -29.08
N ALA A 170 12.77 38.61 -30.23
CA ALA A 170 13.15 39.17 -31.52
C ALA A 170 12.93 40.69 -31.46
N ALA A 171 14.02 41.45 -31.50
CA ALA A 171 13.99 42.87 -31.70
C ALA A 171 13.61 43.14 -33.16
N ALA A 172 12.50 43.85 -33.36
CA ALA A 172 12.10 44.49 -34.60
C ALA A 172 11.88 45.97 -34.32
#